data_AF-A0A1D1YA56-F1
#
_entry.id   AF-A0A1D1YA56-F1
#
_cell.length_a   1.000
_cell.length_b   1.000
_cell.length_c   1.000
_cell.angle_alpha   90.00
_cell.angle_beta   90.00
_cell.angle_gamma   90.00
#
_symmetry.space_group_name_H-M   'P 1'
#
loop_
_entity.id
_entity.type
_entity.pdbx_description
1 polymer ?
#
loop_
_entity_poly.entity_id
_entity_poly.type
_entity_poly.pdbx_seq_one_letter_code
_entity_poly.pdbx_strand_id
1 'polypeptide(L)'
;EKWAMHRSIINRAFHVEKLKCMLPAFSYCCSELVNRWEKMLGPEGSCELDVWPELQNFTRDVISRTAFGSSFEEGRRMFQLQDEQAELVTQSVQNVFVPGHRYLPTKKNRRMREIAREVRGLLRDMIVKREKAMRAGTAGNDNLLGLLLESNLNYFQEGENSKKFKMTTDEVIEECKL
;
A
#
# COMPACT_ATOMS: atom_id res chain seq x y z
N GLU A 1 -22.83 0.57 7.56
CA GLU A 1 -22.64 -0.89 7.75
C GLU A 1 -21.42 -1.43 7.00
N LYS A 2 -21.32 -1.32 5.66
CA LYS A 2 -20.18 -1.83 4.87
C LYS A 2 -18.79 -1.34 5.33
N TRP A 3 -18.62 -0.04 5.55
CA TRP A 3 -17.34 0.52 6.03
C TRP A 3 -16.91 -0.05 7.38
N ALA A 4 -17.84 -0.19 8.33
CA ALA A 4 -17.52 -0.69 9.67
C ALA A 4 -17.04 -2.15 9.62
N MET A 5 -17.61 -2.95 8.73
CA MET A 5 -17.19 -4.33 8.47
C MET A 5 -15.82 -4.40 7.80
N HIS A 6 -15.59 -3.66 6.72
CA HIS A 6 -14.28 -3.60 6.06
C HIS A 6 -13.20 -3.20 7.06
N ARG A 7 -13.46 -2.15 7.84
CA ARG A 7 -12.57 -1.70 8.91
C ARG A 7 -12.32 -2.78 9.96
N SER A 8 -13.34 -3.55 10.34
CA SER A 8 -13.18 -4.67 11.27
C SER A 8 -12.26 -5.76 10.73
N ILE A 9 -12.41 -6.14 9.45
CA ILE A 9 -11.55 -7.12 8.78
C ILE A 9 -10.11 -6.59 8.69
N ILE A 10 -9.95 -5.33 8.28
CA ILE A 10 -8.63 -4.71 8.11
C ILE A 10 -7.90 -4.57 9.44
N ASN A 11 -8.59 -4.08 10.48
CA ASN A 11 -8.00 -3.90 11.80
C ASN A 11 -7.41 -5.19 12.37
N ARG A 12 -7.95 -6.36 12.00
CA ARG A 12 -7.39 -7.65 12.44
C ARG A 12 -5.96 -7.89 11.95
N ALA A 13 -5.64 -7.39 10.75
CA ALA A 13 -4.31 -7.47 10.18
C ALA A 13 -3.30 -6.51 10.86
N PHE A 14 -3.80 -5.55 11.66
CA PHE A 14 -3.01 -4.60 12.45
C PHE A 14 -3.00 -4.93 13.96
N HIS A 15 -3.46 -6.11 14.38
CA HIS A 15 -3.25 -6.57 15.76
C HIS A 15 -1.76 -6.76 16.05
N VAL A 16 -1.37 -6.58 17.31
CA VAL A 16 0.05 -6.58 17.75
C VAL A 16 0.76 -7.88 17.37
N GLU A 17 0.09 -9.01 17.46
CA GLU A 17 0.61 -10.32 17.08
C GLU A 17 0.97 -10.38 15.60
N LYS A 18 0.17 -9.74 14.75
CA LYS A 18 0.38 -9.66 13.31
C LYS A 18 1.43 -8.60 12.95
N LEU A 19 1.48 -7.48 13.68
CA LEU A 19 2.53 -6.47 13.55
C LEU A 19 3.91 -7.03 13.90
N LYS A 20 4.00 -7.95 14.88
CA LYS A 20 5.26 -8.64 15.20
C LYS A 20 5.81 -9.42 14.01
N CYS A 21 4.96 -9.97 13.14
CA CYS A 21 5.39 -10.63 11.90
C CYS A 21 6.04 -9.67 10.90
N MET A 22 5.76 -8.37 10.99
CA MET A 22 6.32 -7.33 10.12
C MET A 22 7.66 -6.78 10.62
N LEU A 23 8.04 -7.03 11.89
CA LEU A 23 9.29 -6.56 12.49
C LEU A 23 10.55 -6.92 11.71
N PRO A 24 10.70 -8.13 11.14
CA PRO A 24 11.87 -8.45 10.32
C PRO A 24 12.01 -7.53 9.11
N ALA A 25 10.88 -7.19 8.46
CA ALA A 25 10.89 -6.28 7.32
C ALA A 25 11.21 -4.83 7.75
N PHE A 26 10.67 -4.36 8.87
CA PHE A 26 11.04 -3.04 9.42
C PHE A 26 12.55 -2.97 9.74
N SER A 27 13.06 -3.99 10.46
CA SER A 27 14.48 -4.07 10.83
C SER A 27 15.38 -4.07 9.59
N TYR A 28 15.03 -4.87 8.58
CA TYR A 28 15.76 -4.89 7.32
C TYR A 28 15.78 -3.51 6.63
N CYS A 29 14.63 -2.83 6.53
CA CYS A 29 14.58 -1.48 5.95
C CYS A 29 15.44 -0.48 6.73
N CYS A 30 15.44 -0.56 8.06
CA CYS A 30 16.28 0.31 8.90
C CYS A 30 17.76 0.05 8.63
N SER A 31 18.17 -1.22 8.60
CA SER A 31 19.55 -1.60 8.30
C SER A 31 19.99 -1.11 6.92
N GLU A 32 19.15 -1.26 5.90
CA GLU A 32 19.46 -0.73 4.56
C GLU A 32 19.61 0.78 4.53
N LEU A 33 18.74 1.52 5.24
CA LEU A 33 18.86 2.98 5.37
C LEU A 33 20.19 3.39 6.02
N VAL A 34 20.53 2.77 7.15
CA VAL A 34 21.78 3.02 7.86
C VAL A 34 22.98 2.67 6.97
N ASN A 35 22.97 1.50 6.32
CA ASN A 35 24.02 1.09 5.38
C ASN A 35 24.20 2.09 4.22
N ARG A 36 23.11 2.70 3.72
CA ARG A 36 23.20 3.74 2.67
C ARG A 36 23.88 4.99 3.21
N TRP A 37 23.48 5.45 4.39
CA TRP A 37 24.07 6.65 5.01
C TRP A 37 25.53 6.45 5.38
N GLU A 38 25.91 5.27 5.90
CA GLU A 38 27.31 4.93 6.17
C GLU A 38 28.18 5.00 4.91
N LYS A 39 27.65 4.59 3.76
CA LYS A 39 28.35 4.69 2.46
C LYS A 39 28.48 6.12 1.95
N MET A 40 27.70 7.07 2.47
CA MET A 40 27.80 8.50 2.13
C MET A 40 28.87 9.23 2.97
N LEU A 41 29.37 8.60 4.04
CA LEU A 41 30.42 9.19 4.86
C LEU A 41 31.70 9.32 4.04
N GLY A 42 32.18 10.56 3.92
CA GLY A 42 33.47 10.86 3.32
C GLY A 42 34.64 10.55 4.26
N PRO A 43 35.88 10.88 3.86
CA PRO A 43 37.09 10.66 4.66
C PRO A 43 37.04 11.29 6.06
N GLU A 44 36.25 12.35 6.22
CA GLU A 44 36.09 13.10 7.47
C GLU A 44 35.10 12.46 8.46
N GLY A 45 34.46 11.34 8.09
CA GLY A 45 33.58 10.58 8.97
C GLY A 45 32.22 11.24 9.27
N SER A 46 31.89 12.33 8.59
CA SER A 46 30.59 13.01 8.67
C SER A 46 30.15 13.57 7.32
N CYS A 47 28.85 13.76 7.13
CA CYS A 47 28.27 14.40 5.94
C CYS A 47 26.98 15.14 6.30
N GLU A 48 26.67 16.20 5.55
CA GLU A 48 25.35 16.85 5.59
C GLU A 48 24.41 16.12 4.63
N LEU A 49 23.18 15.84 5.08
CA LEU A 49 22.20 15.05 4.33
C LEU A 49 20.81 15.67 4.47
N ASP A 50 20.12 15.85 3.34
CA ASP A 50 18.69 16.10 3.35
C ASP A 50 17.94 14.81 3.71
N VAL A 51 17.38 14.78 4.92
CA VAL A 51 16.71 13.61 5.48
C VAL A 51 15.31 13.40 4.87
N TRP A 52 14.71 14.42 4.25
CA TRP A 52 13.32 14.35 3.80
C TRP A 52 13.10 13.30 2.68
N PRO A 53 13.86 13.30 1.57
CA PRO A 53 13.74 12.25 0.54
C PRO A 53 14.07 10.86 1.08
N GLU A 54 15.02 10.76 2.03
CA GLU A 54 15.41 9.50 2.66
C GLU A 54 14.28 8.91 3.51
N LEU A 55 13.58 9.73 4.29
CA LEU A 55 12.40 9.30 5.06
C LEU A 55 11.23 8.88 4.16
N GLN A 56 11.00 9.60 3.07
CA GLN A 56 9.99 9.23 2.07
C GLN A 56 10.32 7.87 1.46
N ASN A 57 11.55 7.68 0.99
CA ASN A 57 12.00 6.41 0.42
C ASN A 57 11.95 5.26 1.44
N PHE A 58 12.41 5.50 2.68
CA PHE A 58 12.34 4.53 3.77
C PHE A 58 10.90 4.10 4.08
N THR A 59 9.96 5.05 4.16
CA THR A 59 8.55 4.74 4.42
C THR A 59 7.94 3.92 3.28
N ARG A 60 8.29 4.25 2.03
CA ARG A 60 7.87 3.50 0.84
C ARG A 60 8.44 2.07 0.82
N ASP A 61 9.72 1.91 1.19
CA ASP A 61 10.38 0.60 1.34
C ASP A 61 9.65 -0.27 2.37
N VAL A 62 9.38 0.32 3.53
CA VAL A 62 8.66 -0.31 4.63
C VAL A 62 7.27 -0.75 4.20
N ILE A 63 6.46 0.14 3.63
CA ILE A 63 5.09 -0.17 3.20
C ILE A 63 5.11 -1.24 2.11
N SER A 64 5.99 -1.16 1.11
CA SER A 64 6.07 -2.16 0.02
C SER A 64 6.29 -3.57 0.57
N ARG A 65 7.25 -3.72 1.48
CA ARG A 65 7.63 -5.02 2.03
C ARG A 65 6.62 -5.55 3.02
N THR A 66 6.11 -4.70 3.91
CA THR A 66 5.16 -5.11 4.96
C THR A 66 3.74 -5.26 4.45
N ALA A 67 3.28 -4.39 3.54
CA ALA A 67 1.92 -4.43 3.04
C ALA A 67 1.76 -5.46 1.92
N PHE A 68 2.67 -5.46 0.95
CA PHE A 68 2.51 -6.26 -0.28
C PHE A 68 3.48 -7.44 -0.38
N GLY A 69 4.49 -7.53 0.51
CA GLY A 69 5.54 -8.54 0.42
C GLY A 69 6.43 -8.36 -0.83
N SER A 70 6.34 -7.21 -1.48
CA SER A 70 7.05 -6.91 -2.73
C SER A 70 8.39 -6.25 -2.46
N SER A 71 9.28 -6.29 -3.45
CA SER A 71 10.43 -5.37 -3.45
C SER A 71 9.93 -3.93 -3.66
N PHE A 72 10.71 -2.96 -3.20
CA PHE A 72 10.46 -1.54 -3.45
C PHE A 72 10.29 -1.19 -4.92
N GLU A 73 10.94 -1.94 -5.81
CA GLU A 73 10.86 -1.72 -7.25
C GLU A 73 9.45 -1.96 -7.80
N GLU A 74 8.74 -2.97 -7.31
CA GLU A 74 7.35 -3.23 -7.69
C GLU A 74 6.41 -2.13 -7.14
N GLY A 75 6.71 -1.57 -5.97
CA GLY A 75 5.96 -0.46 -5.36
C GLY A 75 6.28 0.92 -5.96
N ARG A 76 7.45 1.09 -6.59
CA ARG A 76 7.97 2.39 -7.04
C ARG A 76 7.01 3.13 -7.98
N ARG A 77 6.44 2.43 -8.96
CA ARG A 77 5.49 3.02 -9.90
C ARG A 77 4.22 3.52 -9.20
N MET A 78 3.73 2.76 -8.22
CA MET A 78 2.54 3.12 -7.45
C MET A 78 2.78 4.38 -6.62
N PHE A 79 3.94 4.51 -5.97
CA PHE A 79 4.25 5.73 -5.21
C PHE A 79 4.45 6.97 -6.10
N GLN A 80 5.07 6.82 -7.27
CA GLN A 80 5.17 7.93 -8.23
C GLN A 80 3.78 8.43 -8.66
N LEU A 81 2.86 7.51 -8.89
CA LEU A 81 1.47 7.85 -9.22
C LEU A 81 0.74 8.51 -8.07
N GLN A 82 1.01 8.11 -6.82
CA GLN A 82 0.48 8.74 -5.62
C GLN A 82 1.03 10.16 -5.42
N ASP A 83 2.32 10.39 -5.66
CA ASP A 83 2.91 11.73 -5.61
C ASP A 83 2.23 12.67 -6.61
N GLU A 84 2.11 12.21 -7.86
CA GLU A 84 1.44 12.99 -8.91
C GLU A 84 -0.04 13.23 -8.55
N GLN A 85 -0.73 12.22 -8.01
CA GLN A 85 -2.09 12.39 -7.55
C GLN A 85 -2.19 13.42 -6.42
N ALA A 86 -1.27 13.42 -5.45
CA ALA A 86 -1.24 14.37 -4.34
C ALA A 86 -1.01 15.81 -4.84
N GLU A 87 -0.14 16.02 -5.83
CA GLU A 87 0.05 17.31 -6.49
C GLU A 87 -1.23 17.79 -7.18
N LEU A 88 -1.88 16.92 -7.96
CA LEU A 88 -3.12 17.25 -8.64
C LEU A 88 -4.25 17.53 -7.63
N VAL A 89 -4.33 16.80 -6.53
CA VAL A 89 -5.30 17.06 -5.46
C VAL A 89 -5.01 18.41 -4.79
N THR A 90 -3.76 18.69 -4.43
CA THR A 90 -3.34 19.96 -3.81
C THR A 90 -3.72 21.16 -4.67
N GLN A 91 -3.38 21.10 -5.96
CA GLN A 91 -3.79 22.12 -6.92
C GLN A 91 -5.33 22.22 -7.06
N SER A 92 -6.08 21.14 -6.82
CA SER A 92 -7.55 21.17 -6.90
C SER A 92 -8.16 21.85 -5.67
N VAL A 93 -7.59 21.59 -4.49
CA VAL A 93 -8.00 22.18 -3.22
C VAL A 93 -7.69 23.69 -3.18
N GLN A 94 -6.60 24.11 -3.81
CA GLN A 94 -6.22 25.53 -3.92
C GLN A 94 -7.10 26.34 -4.90
N ASN A 95 -7.92 25.68 -5.73
CA ASN A 95 -8.81 26.33 -6.68
C ASN A 95 -10.22 26.53 -6.09
N VAL A 96 -10.96 27.51 -6.62
CA VAL A 96 -12.37 27.74 -6.25
C VAL A 96 -13.17 26.46 -6.52
N PHE A 97 -13.89 25.99 -5.49
CA PHE A 97 -14.74 24.82 -5.62
C PHE A 97 -15.92 25.11 -6.55
N VAL A 98 -15.89 24.52 -7.75
CA VAL A 98 -16.98 24.58 -8.73
C VAL A 98 -17.68 23.21 -8.77
N PRO A 99 -18.96 23.12 -8.37
CA PRO A 99 -19.73 21.89 -8.47
C PRO A 99 -19.68 21.29 -9.88
N GLY A 100 -19.47 19.98 -9.98
CA GLY A 100 -19.43 19.27 -11.27
C GLY A 100 -18.11 19.40 -12.06
N HIS A 101 -17.20 20.30 -11.67
CA HIS A 101 -15.92 20.50 -12.37
C HIS A 101 -15.08 19.22 -12.52
N ARG A 102 -15.17 18.30 -11.55
CA ARG A 102 -14.49 16.99 -11.58
C ARG A 102 -14.91 16.08 -12.75
N TYR A 103 -16.08 16.31 -13.35
CA TYR A 103 -16.58 15.52 -14.47
C TYR A 103 -16.20 16.10 -15.82
N LEU A 104 -15.75 17.35 -15.87
CA LEU A 104 -15.35 18.00 -17.11
C LEU A 104 -14.11 17.32 -17.73
N PRO A 105 -13.99 17.27 -19.05
CA PRO A 105 -12.89 16.59 -19.73
C PRO A 105 -11.58 17.39 -19.76
N THR A 106 -11.19 18.03 -18.64
CA THR A 106 -9.94 18.80 -18.51
C THR A 106 -8.72 17.88 -18.53
N LYS A 107 -7.53 18.41 -18.88
CA LYS A 107 -6.27 17.64 -18.85
C LYS A 107 -6.03 17.01 -17.48
N LYS A 108 -6.26 17.79 -16.42
CA LYS A 108 -6.14 17.35 -15.03
C LYS A 108 -7.09 16.20 -14.67
N ASN A 109 -8.37 16.32 -15.02
CA ASN A 109 -9.35 15.26 -14.73
C ASN A 109 -9.07 14.00 -15.55
N ARG A 110 -8.57 14.14 -16.80
CA ARG A 110 -8.11 13.00 -17.61
C ARG A 110 -6.93 12.30 -16.94
N ARG A 111 -5.92 13.06 -16.51
CA ARG A 111 -4.74 12.50 -15.83
C ARG A 111 -5.08 11.81 -14.50
N MET A 112 -5.92 12.42 -13.67
CA MET A 112 -6.47 11.79 -12.46
C MET A 112 -7.15 10.44 -12.76
N ARG A 113 -7.94 10.36 -13.84
CA ARG A 113 -8.60 9.10 -14.25
C ARG A 113 -7.60 8.06 -14.75
N GLU A 114 -6.55 8.47 -15.45
CA GLU A 114 -5.48 7.58 -15.89
C GLU A 114 -4.71 7.00 -14.70
N ILE A 115 -4.28 7.86 -13.76
CA ILE A 115 -3.63 7.46 -12.51
C ILE A 115 -4.49 6.45 -11.77
N ALA A 116 -5.78 6.74 -11.55
CA ALA A 116 -6.68 5.84 -10.86
C ALA A 116 -6.84 4.47 -11.56
N ARG A 117 -6.75 4.45 -12.89
CA ARG A 117 -6.83 3.21 -13.69
C ARG A 117 -5.53 2.40 -13.57
N GLU A 118 -4.39 3.07 -13.61
CA GLU A 118 -3.06 2.45 -13.49
C GLU A 118 -2.83 1.89 -12.08
N VAL A 119 -3.13 2.66 -11.02
CA VAL A 119 -3.06 2.21 -9.63
C VAL A 119 -3.97 0.99 -9.40
N ARG A 120 -5.20 1.01 -9.94
CA ARG A 120 -6.12 -0.15 -9.87
C ARG A 120 -5.51 -1.39 -10.54
N GLY A 121 -4.85 -1.23 -11.68
CA GLY A 121 -4.18 -2.32 -12.40
C GLY A 121 -3.03 -2.92 -11.59
N LEU A 122 -2.12 -2.06 -11.10
CA LEU A 122 -0.98 -2.49 -10.29
C LEU A 122 -1.42 -3.22 -9.00
N LEU A 123 -2.41 -2.67 -8.28
CA LEU A 123 -2.97 -3.32 -7.09
C LEU A 123 -3.57 -4.68 -7.43
N ARG A 124 -4.34 -4.78 -8.51
CA ARG A 124 -4.93 -6.04 -8.97
C ARG A 124 -3.85 -7.08 -9.29
N ASP A 125 -2.79 -6.70 -9.98
CA ASP A 125 -1.71 -7.61 -10.34
C ASP A 125 -0.97 -8.15 -9.10
N MET A 126 -0.69 -7.28 -8.12
CA MET A 126 -0.10 -7.69 -6.85
C MET A 126 -1.00 -8.65 -6.06
N ILE A 127 -2.31 -8.36 -5.99
CA ILE A 127 -3.27 -9.24 -5.31
C ILE A 127 -3.35 -10.60 -6.00
N VAL A 128 -3.43 -10.64 -7.33
CA VAL A 128 -3.48 -11.90 -8.09
C VAL A 128 -2.18 -12.70 -7.94
N LYS A 129 -1.02 -12.05 -8.00
CA LYS A 129 0.29 -12.68 -7.76
C LYS A 129 0.32 -13.31 -6.37
N ARG A 130 -0.20 -12.58 -5.37
CA ARG A 130 -0.25 -13.03 -3.98
C ARG A 130 -1.19 -14.21 -3.77
N GLU A 131 -2.41 -14.14 -4.28
CA GLU A 131 -3.39 -15.23 -4.19
C GLU A 131 -2.85 -16.53 -4.82
N LYS A 132 -2.16 -16.42 -5.96
CA LYS A 132 -1.51 -17.58 -6.61
C LYS A 132 -0.43 -18.20 -5.73
N ALA A 133 0.44 -17.38 -5.14
CA ALA A 133 1.50 -17.85 -4.24
C ALA A 133 0.94 -18.52 -2.97
N MET A 134 -0.17 -17.99 -2.42
CA MET A 134 -0.86 -18.62 -1.28
C MET A 134 -1.44 -19.99 -1.66
N ARG A 135 -2.11 -20.10 -2.82
CA ARG A 135 -2.67 -21.39 -3.30
C ARG A 135 -1.59 -22.44 -3.58
N ALA A 136 -0.41 -22.02 -4.02
CA ALA A 136 0.72 -22.89 -4.25
C ALA A 136 1.44 -23.32 -2.95
N GLY A 137 1.07 -22.75 -1.80
CA GLY A 137 1.74 -23.00 -0.51
C GLY A 137 3.16 -22.44 -0.42
N THR A 138 3.57 -21.59 -1.37
CA THR A 138 4.95 -21.11 -1.50
C THR A 138 5.22 -19.79 -0.78
N ALA A 139 4.19 -19.15 -0.22
CA ALA A 139 4.33 -17.87 0.47
C ALA A 139 3.66 -17.87 1.84
N GLY A 140 4.41 -17.52 2.89
CA GLY A 140 3.87 -17.31 4.25
C GLY A 140 2.92 -16.11 4.31
N ASN A 141 2.00 -16.08 5.28
CA ASN A 141 0.98 -15.01 5.45
C ASN A 141 1.44 -13.89 6.40
N ASP A 142 2.69 -13.50 6.31
CA ASP A 142 3.33 -12.53 7.23
C ASP A 142 3.12 -11.07 6.83
N ASN A 143 2.83 -10.79 5.56
CA ASN A 143 2.49 -9.45 5.05
C ASN A 143 1.00 -9.10 5.18
N LEU A 144 0.69 -7.80 5.25
CA LEU A 144 -0.66 -7.26 5.46
C LEU A 144 -1.65 -7.79 4.42
N LEU A 145 -1.28 -7.82 3.15
CA LEU A 145 -2.14 -8.33 2.08
C LEU A 145 -2.43 -9.81 2.27
N GLY A 146 -1.44 -10.62 2.64
CA GLY A 146 -1.63 -12.02 2.99
C GLY A 146 -2.58 -12.20 4.17
N LEU A 147 -2.41 -11.39 5.21
CA LEU A 147 -3.28 -11.40 6.39
C LEU A 147 -4.71 -10.95 6.09
N LEU A 148 -4.88 -9.97 5.20
CA LEU A 148 -6.19 -9.51 4.74
C LEU A 148 -6.89 -10.60 3.92
N LEU A 149 -6.16 -11.23 2.99
CA LEU A 149 -6.69 -12.34 2.19
C LEU A 149 -7.02 -13.56 3.05
N GLU A 150 -6.17 -13.89 4.02
CA GLU A 150 -6.41 -14.96 4.99
C GLU A 150 -7.61 -14.63 5.90
N SER A 151 -7.70 -13.41 6.43
CA SER A 151 -8.83 -12.99 7.28
C SER A 151 -10.13 -13.02 6.50
N ASN A 152 -10.09 -12.63 5.22
CA ASN A 152 -11.21 -12.75 4.31
C ASN A 152 -11.59 -14.23 4.12
N LEU A 153 -10.64 -15.17 3.97
CA LEU A 153 -10.91 -16.60 3.83
C LEU A 153 -11.38 -17.30 5.12
N ASN A 154 -10.85 -16.94 6.28
CA ASN A 154 -11.10 -17.62 7.56
C ASN A 154 -12.38 -17.12 8.27
N TYR A 155 -12.90 -15.94 7.93
CA TYR A 155 -14.19 -15.43 8.43
C TYR A 155 -15.38 -16.38 8.12
N PHE A 156 -15.18 -17.38 7.25
CA PHE A 156 -16.22 -18.30 6.77
C PHE A 156 -16.33 -19.61 7.56
N GLN A 157 -15.42 -19.91 8.50
CA GLN A 157 -15.53 -21.13 9.31
C GLN A 157 -16.44 -20.97 10.54
N GLU A 158 -16.87 -19.74 10.89
CA GLU A 158 -17.59 -19.45 12.15
C GLU A 158 -19.11 -19.20 12.02
N GLY A 159 -19.77 -19.44 10.87
CA GLY A 159 -21.24 -19.47 10.85
C GLY A 159 -21.93 -19.38 9.48
N GLU A 160 -23.08 -20.05 9.34
CA GLU A 160 -23.85 -20.21 8.09
C GLU A 160 -24.35 -18.89 7.44
N ASN A 161 -24.36 -17.77 8.17
CA ASN A 161 -24.76 -16.44 7.65
C ASN A 161 -23.58 -15.58 7.11
N SER A 162 -22.34 -16.09 7.14
CA SER A 162 -21.11 -15.34 6.81
C SER A 162 -20.86 -15.13 5.30
N LYS A 163 -21.50 -15.90 4.41
CA LYS A 163 -21.33 -15.79 2.94
C LYS A 163 -21.71 -14.41 2.37
N LYS A 164 -22.50 -13.61 3.10
CA LYS A 164 -22.97 -12.28 2.66
C LYS A 164 -21.91 -11.17 2.77
N PHE A 165 -20.75 -11.46 3.37
CA PHE A 165 -19.80 -10.43 3.83
C PHE A 165 -18.35 -10.64 3.35
N LYS A 166 -18.15 -11.45 2.30
CA LYS A 166 -16.86 -11.62 1.65
C LYS A 166 -16.45 -10.33 0.93
N MET A 167 -15.30 -9.77 1.26
CA MET A 167 -14.72 -8.71 0.43
C MET A 167 -14.35 -9.32 -0.92
N THR A 168 -14.91 -8.77 -1.98
CA THR A 168 -14.50 -9.04 -3.36
C THR A 168 -13.08 -8.52 -3.60
N THR A 169 -12.38 -9.06 -4.60
CA THR A 169 -11.07 -8.55 -5.00
C THR A 169 -11.12 -7.06 -5.32
N ASP A 170 -12.22 -6.57 -5.92
CA ASP A 170 -12.40 -5.16 -6.18
C ASP A 170 -12.55 -4.34 -4.89
N GLU A 171 -13.25 -4.84 -3.88
CA GLU A 171 -13.32 -4.18 -2.56
C GLU A 171 -11.97 -4.17 -1.85
N VAL A 172 -11.19 -5.25 -1.93
CA VAL A 172 -9.81 -5.26 -1.41
C VAL A 172 -8.96 -4.23 -2.14
N ILE A 173 -9.08 -4.12 -3.47
CA ILE A 173 -8.39 -3.09 -4.25
C ILE A 173 -8.80 -1.69 -3.79
N GLU A 174 -10.10 -1.43 -3.55
CA GLU A 174 -10.55 -0.12 -3.06
C GLU A 174 -9.98 0.20 -1.67
N GLU A 175 -9.88 -0.77 -0.76
CA GLU A 175 -9.29 -0.56 0.57
C GLU A 175 -7.75 -0.43 0.54
N CYS A 176 -7.09 -0.96 -0.50
CA CYS A 176 -5.65 -0.78 -0.71
C CYS A 176 -5.28 0.50 -1.46
N LYS A 177 -6.27 1.27 -1.95
CA LYS A 177 -6.02 2.62 -2.47
C LYS A 177 -5.86 3.57 -1.28
N LEU A 178 -4.61 3.89 -0.97
CA LEU A 178 -4.27 5.03 -0.09
C LEU A 178 -4.69 6.35 -0.74
#